data_AF-A0A540KK41-F1
#
_entry.id   AF-A0A540KK41-F1
#
_cell.length_a   1.000
_cell.length_b   1.000
_cell.length_c   1.000
_cell.angle_alpha   90.00
_cell.angle_beta   90.00
_cell.angle_gamma   90.00
#
_symmetry.space_group_name_H-M   'P 1'
#
loop_
_entity.id
_entity.type
_entity.pdbx_description
1 polymer ?
#
loop_
_entity_poly.entity_id
_entity_poly.type
_entity_poly.pdbx_seq_one_letter_code
_entity_poly.pdbx_strand_id
1 'polypeptide(L)'
;MVGFLTRLFSPQCRSPLLSVYADMSVTCKEYYNPNQSMLELVFAPAEEWISCSDSEIIDATLKELAKLFPDEIAADQSKAKILKYHVVKTPRSVYKTVPGCEPCRPLQRSPLEGFYLAGDYTKQKYLASMEGAVLSGKLCAQAIVQDYELLAARGKKTTLAEAAAR
;
A
#
# COMPACT_ATOMS: atom_id res chain seq x y z
N MET A 1 -21.94 -3.42 -15.36
CA MET A 1 -22.19 -2.07 -14.80
C MET A 1 -21.09 -1.77 -13.80
N VAL A 2 -20.12 -0.89 -14.07
CA VAL A 2 -18.81 -0.89 -13.38
C VAL A 2 -18.69 0.23 -12.32
N GLY A 3 -18.49 -0.11 -11.05
CA GLY A 3 -17.98 0.81 -10.02
C GLY A 3 -16.45 0.85 -10.04
N PHE A 4 -15.84 2.00 -9.78
CA PHE A 4 -14.39 2.18 -9.88
C PHE A 4 -13.76 2.49 -8.52
N LEU A 5 -12.73 1.74 -8.12
CA LEU A 5 -11.83 2.09 -7.03
C LEU A 5 -10.39 2.09 -7.55
N THR A 6 -9.69 3.22 -7.48
CA THR A 6 -8.31 3.29 -7.99
C THR A 6 -7.32 3.37 -6.82
N ARG A 7 -6.42 2.39 -6.66
CA ARG A 7 -5.33 2.37 -5.65
C ARG A 7 -3.96 2.39 -6.33
N LEU A 8 -3.12 3.40 -6.13
CA LEU A 8 -1.85 3.56 -6.85
C LEU A 8 -0.74 2.58 -6.38
N PHE A 9 -0.16 1.75 -7.27
CA PHE A 9 0.91 0.76 -7.01
C PHE A 9 1.61 0.29 -8.32
N SER A 10 2.89 -0.11 -8.26
CA SER A 10 3.69 -0.62 -9.40
C SER A 10 3.97 -2.12 -9.19
N PRO A 11 3.98 -3.05 -10.19
CA PRO A 11 4.55 -2.91 -11.54
C PRO A 11 3.76 -3.51 -12.75
N GLN A 12 4.16 -3.05 -13.94
CA GLN A 12 3.84 -3.39 -15.35
C GLN A 12 2.68 -4.38 -15.68
N CYS A 13 1.66 -3.85 -16.37
CA CYS A 13 0.73 -4.60 -17.22
C CYS A 13 0.62 -3.94 -18.62
N ARG A 14 -0.17 -4.53 -19.52
CA ARG A 14 -0.29 -4.20 -20.96
C ARG A 14 -0.73 -2.76 -21.27
N SER A 15 -1.02 -1.95 -20.27
CA SER A 15 -1.38 -0.53 -20.36
C SER A 15 -0.27 0.32 -19.72
N PRO A 16 0.09 1.48 -20.31
CA PRO A 16 1.08 2.39 -19.75
C PRO A 16 0.65 3.03 -18.42
N LEU A 17 -0.64 2.99 -18.07
CA LEU A 17 -1.18 3.63 -16.86
C LEU A 17 -1.84 2.65 -15.90
N LEU A 18 -2.37 1.51 -16.38
CA LEU A 18 -3.00 0.51 -15.52
C LEU A 18 -2.02 -0.63 -15.24
N SER A 19 -1.51 -0.64 -14.00
CA SER A 19 -0.51 -1.58 -13.50
C SER A 19 -1.12 -2.94 -13.17
N VAL A 20 -2.17 -2.99 -12.36
CA VAL A 20 -2.98 -4.20 -12.13
C VAL A 20 -4.44 -3.79 -11.97
N TYR A 21 -5.38 -4.68 -12.30
CA TYR A 21 -6.80 -4.44 -12.10
C TYR A 21 -7.54 -5.75 -11.85
N ALA A 22 -8.70 -5.66 -11.21
CA ALA A 22 -9.58 -6.80 -10.97
C ALA A 22 -11.05 -6.36 -10.93
N ASP A 23 -11.96 -7.23 -11.37
CA ASP A 23 -13.39 -7.09 -11.07
C ASP A 23 -13.69 -7.63 -9.68
N MET A 24 -13.79 -6.74 -8.71
CA MET A 24 -14.05 -7.09 -7.32
C MET A 24 -15.45 -7.65 -7.10
N SER A 25 -16.41 -7.40 -8.00
CA SER A 25 -17.72 -8.06 -7.93
C SER A 25 -17.65 -9.56 -8.20
N VAL A 26 -16.54 -10.02 -8.79
CA VAL A 26 -16.29 -11.43 -9.10
C VAL A 26 -15.25 -12.00 -8.14
N THR A 27 -14.17 -11.26 -7.87
CA THR A 27 -13.02 -11.77 -7.11
C THR A 27 -13.16 -11.61 -5.59
N CYS A 28 -13.93 -10.62 -5.11
CA CYS A 28 -14.11 -10.35 -3.69
C CYS A 28 -15.51 -10.74 -3.22
N LYS A 29 -15.60 -11.71 -2.30
CA LYS A 29 -16.88 -12.23 -1.80
C LYS A 29 -17.78 -11.16 -1.18
N GLU A 30 -17.21 -10.21 -0.45
CA GLU A 30 -17.96 -9.13 0.20
C GLU A 30 -18.54 -8.12 -0.80
N TYR A 31 -17.88 -7.97 -1.96
CA TYR A 31 -18.32 -7.06 -3.01
C TYR A 31 -19.10 -7.75 -4.13
N TYR A 32 -19.45 -9.03 -3.95
CA TYR A 32 -20.12 -9.82 -4.97
C TYR A 32 -21.43 -9.18 -5.40
N ASN A 33 -21.61 -9.03 -6.73
CA ASN A 33 -22.85 -8.53 -7.29
C ASN A 33 -23.07 -9.15 -8.70
N PRO A 34 -24.17 -9.89 -8.92
CA PRO A 34 -24.42 -10.58 -10.18
C PRO A 34 -24.83 -9.66 -11.34
N ASN A 35 -25.30 -8.44 -11.04
CA ASN A 35 -25.85 -7.51 -12.03
C ASN A 35 -24.96 -6.28 -12.24
N GLN A 36 -23.96 -6.07 -11.37
CA GLN A 36 -23.07 -4.92 -11.41
C GLN A 36 -21.62 -5.37 -11.14
N SER A 37 -20.73 -4.97 -12.03
CA SER A 37 -19.29 -5.14 -11.92
C SER A 37 -18.64 -4.02 -11.09
N MET A 38 -17.46 -4.24 -10.53
CA MET A 38 -16.71 -3.19 -9.85
C MET A 38 -15.23 -3.38 -10.15
N LEU A 39 -14.68 -2.56 -11.05
CA LEU A 39 -13.27 -2.63 -11.40
C LEU A 39 -12.45 -1.83 -10.39
N GLU A 40 -11.65 -2.53 -9.59
CA GLU A 40 -10.59 -1.92 -8.80
C GLU A 40 -9.29 -1.96 -9.60
N LEU A 41 -8.64 -0.81 -9.78
CA LEU A 41 -7.47 -0.68 -10.64
C LEU A 41 -6.36 0.08 -9.95
N VAL A 42 -5.17 -0.16 -10.45
CA VAL A 42 -3.96 0.43 -9.92
C VAL A 42 -3.34 1.31 -10.98
N PHE A 43 -3.41 2.61 -10.75
CA PHE A 43 -2.91 3.61 -11.68
C PHE A 43 -1.44 3.93 -11.35
N ALA A 44 -0.52 3.57 -12.24
CA ALA A 44 0.92 3.84 -12.09
C ALA A 44 1.65 3.83 -13.44
N PRO A 45 2.68 4.67 -13.63
CA PRO A 45 3.24 5.63 -12.67
C PRO A 45 2.31 6.85 -12.44
N ALA A 46 2.32 7.40 -11.23
CA ALA A 46 1.34 8.41 -10.80
C ALA A 46 1.96 9.77 -10.42
N GLU A 47 3.26 9.98 -10.66
CA GLU A 47 3.98 11.20 -10.26
C GLU A 47 3.36 12.48 -10.84
N GLU A 48 3.02 12.46 -12.13
CA GLU A 48 2.37 13.58 -12.84
C GLU A 48 0.85 13.63 -12.62
N TRP A 49 0.25 12.56 -12.10
CA TRP A 49 -1.21 12.40 -11.99
C TRP A 49 -1.73 12.72 -10.60
N ILE A 50 -0.86 12.78 -9.59
CA ILE A 50 -1.27 12.96 -8.20
C ILE A 50 -1.91 14.33 -7.94
N SER A 51 -1.53 15.34 -8.73
CA SER A 51 -2.08 16.70 -8.70
C SER A 51 -3.30 16.89 -9.60
N CYS A 52 -3.56 15.96 -10.53
CA CYS A 52 -4.72 16.04 -11.43
C CYS A 52 -6.03 15.88 -10.66
N SER A 53 -7.09 16.40 -11.24
CA SER A 53 -8.46 16.19 -10.76
C SER A 53 -8.89 14.73 -10.90
N ASP A 54 -9.89 14.32 -10.10
CA ASP A 54 -10.41 12.95 -10.17
C ASP A 54 -11.04 12.66 -11.53
N SER A 55 -11.68 13.66 -12.16
CA SER A 55 -12.23 13.54 -13.51
C SER A 55 -11.16 13.24 -14.55
N GLU A 56 -10.02 13.92 -14.52
CA GLU A 56 -8.91 13.68 -15.46
C GLU A 56 -8.36 12.25 -15.33
N ILE A 57 -8.25 11.76 -14.09
CA ILE A 57 -7.80 10.39 -13.81
C ILE A 57 -8.81 9.37 -14.32
N ILE A 58 -10.12 9.63 -14.13
CA ILE A 58 -11.18 8.75 -14.63
C ILE A 58 -11.22 8.75 -16.16
N ASP A 59 -11.09 9.90 -16.82
CA ASP A 59 -11.06 9.99 -18.28
C ASP A 59 -9.87 9.23 -18.87
N ALA A 60 -8.69 9.34 -18.25
CA ALA A 60 -7.52 8.57 -18.65
C ALA A 60 -7.71 7.07 -18.43
N THR A 61 -8.31 6.68 -17.30
CA THR A 61 -8.63 5.29 -16.97
C THR A 61 -9.61 4.68 -17.97
N LEU A 62 -10.65 5.42 -18.35
CA LEU A 62 -11.65 5.00 -19.33
C LEU A 62 -11.05 4.79 -20.73
N LYS A 63 -10.10 5.64 -21.15
CA LYS A 63 -9.38 5.46 -22.42
C LYS A 63 -8.56 4.18 -22.44
N GLU A 64 -7.93 3.81 -21.32
CA GLU A 64 -7.20 2.55 -21.22
C GLU A 64 -8.14 1.34 -21.15
N LEU A 65 -9.27 1.46 -20.44
CA LEU A 65 -10.27 0.39 -20.38
C LEU A 65 -10.96 0.14 -21.71
N ALA A 66 -11.18 1.18 -22.52
CA ALA A 66 -11.70 1.01 -23.87
C ALA A 66 -10.74 0.21 -24.78
N LYS A 67 -9.44 0.16 -24.47
CA LYS A 67 -8.48 -0.71 -25.16
C LYS A 67 -8.53 -2.14 -24.66
N LEU A 68 -8.75 -2.33 -23.35
CA LEU A 68 -8.82 -3.65 -22.73
C LEU A 68 -10.14 -4.38 -22.99
N PHE A 69 -11.25 -3.63 -23.02
CA PHE A 69 -12.62 -4.12 -23.18
C PHE A 69 -13.32 -3.37 -24.33
N PRO A 70 -12.81 -3.47 -25.57
CA PRO A 70 -13.27 -2.65 -26.69
C PRO A 70 -14.75 -2.85 -27.00
N ASP A 71 -15.30 -4.02 -26.72
CA ASP A 71 -16.69 -4.36 -27.01
C ASP A 71 -17.67 -3.95 -25.90
N GLU A 72 -17.19 -3.67 -24.70
CA GLU A 72 -18.02 -3.48 -23.50
C GLU A 72 -17.90 -2.07 -22.90
N ILE A 73 -16.71 -1.47 -22.96
CA ILE A 73 -16.41 -0.16 -22.38
C ILE A 73 -15.99 0.80 -23.48
N ALA A 74 -16.63 1.97 -23.52
CA ALA A 74 -16.25 3.07 -24.37
C ALA A 74 -16.02 4.32 -23.51
N ALA A 75 -14.99 5.11 -23.86
CA ALA A 75 -14.60 6.26 -23.06
C ALA A 75 -15.67 7.38 -23.01
N ASP A 76 -16.53 7.44 -24.03
CA ASP A 76 -17.69 8.33 -24.11
C ASP A 76 -18.93 7.79 -23.37
N GLN A 77 -18.81 6.62 -22.72
CA GLN A 77 -19.90 5.91 -22.06
C GLN A 77 -21.09 5.55 -22.98
N SER A 78 -20.84 5.40 -24.29
CA SER A 78 -21.84 4.90 -25.25
C SER A 78 -22.22 3.43 -25.00
N LYS A 79 -21.34 2.68 -24.35
CA LYS A 79 -21.53 1.27 -23.95
C LYS A 79 -21.82 1.16 -22.45
N ALA A 80 -20.94 0.53 -21.67
CA ALA A 80 -21.05 0.53 -20.22
C ALA A 80 -20.93 1.96 -19.65
N LYS A 81 -21.83 2.29 -18.71
CA LYS A 81 -21.87 3.58 -18.02
C LYS A 81 -21.30 3.48 -16.61
N ILE A 82 -20.58 4.52 -16.20
CA ILE A 82 -20.11 4.65 -14.81
C ILE A 82 -21.29 5.09 -13.95
N LEU A 83 -21.57 4.35 -12.88
CA LEU A 83 -22.56 4.79 -11.88
C LEU A 83 -21.96 5.71 -10.82
N LYS A 84 -20.77 5.34 -10.35
CA LYS A 84 -20.01 6.05 -9.34
C LYS A 84 -18.54 5.64 -9.45
N TYR A 85 -17.66 6.52 -8.99
CA TYR A 85 -16.23 6.26 -8.90
C TYR A 85 -15.69 6.75 -7.56
N HIS A 86 -14.54 6.21 -7.16
CA HIS A 86 -13.79 6.66 -6.01
C HIS A 86 -12.29 6.62 -6.31
N VAL A 87 -11.63 7.77 -6.27
CA VAL A 87 -10.19 7.89 -6.54
C VAL A 87 -9.45 8.00 -5.22
N VAL A 88 -8.56 7.06 -4.92
CA VAL A 88 -7.71 7.10 -3.72
C VAL A 88 -6.29 7.48 -4.11
N LYS A 89 -5.84 8.65 -3.68
CA LYS A 89 -4.51 9.19 -3.96
C LYS A 89 -3.58 8.98 -2.76
N THR A 90 -2.55 8.15 -2.94
CA THR A 90 -1.52 7.92 -1.92
C THR A 90 -0.16 8.41 -2.44
N PRO A 91 0.20 9.70 -2.27
CA PRO A 91 1.42 10.29 -2.84
C PRO A 91 2.71 9.66 -2.29
N ARG A 92 2.67 9.14 -1.05
CA ARG A 92 3.80 8.51 -0.36
C ARG A 92 3.33 7.16 0.18
N SER A 93 3.25 6.16 -0.70
CA SER A 93 2.74 4.82 -0.37
C SER A 93 3.84 3.94 0.25
N VAL A 94 4.60 3.25 -0.59
CA VAL A 94 5.77 2.45 -0.22
C VAL A 94 7.03 3.20 -0.61
N TYR A 95 8.16 2.90 0.03
CA TYR A 95 9.43 3.51 -0.36
C TYR A 95 9.79 3.12 -1.79
N LYS A 96 10.30 4.08 -2.57
CA LYS A 96 10.76 3.81 -3.94
C LYS A 96 12.02 2.95 -3.87
N THR A 97 11.93 1.70 -4.31
CA THR A 97 13.05 0.77 -4.30
C THR A 97 13.99 1.07 -5.47
N VAL A 98 14.83 2.09 -5.30
CA VAL A 98 15.90 2.43 -6.27
C VAL A 98 17.19 1.66 -5.94
N PRO A 99 18.10 1.48 -6.92
CA PRO A 99 19.41 0.90 -6.65
C PRO A 99 20.12 1.62 -5.49
N GLY A 100 20.69 0.86 -4.57
CA GLY A 100 21.38 1.41 -3.39
C GLY A 100 20.52 1.64 -2.15
N CYS A 101 19.21 1.34 -2.17
CA CYS A 101 18.36 1.45 -0.97
C CYS A 101 18.64 0.39 0.11
N GLU A 102 19.11 -0.80 -0.29
CA GLU A 102 19.19 -1.97 0.60
C GLU A 102 20.12 -1.79 1.82
N PRO A 103 21.27 -1.08 1.72
CA PRO A 103 22.09 -0.68 2.88
C PRO A 103 21.41 0.34 3.81
N CYS A 104 20.46 1.13 3.32
CA CYS A 104 19.78 2.17 4.11
C CYS A 104 18.64 1.63 4.97
N ARG A 105 18.23 0.36 4.77
CA ARG A 105 17.10 -0.24 5.49
C ARG A 105 17.52 -0.59 6.92
N PRO A 106 16.89 0.00 7.96
CA PRO A 106 17.28 -0.24 9.34
C PRO A 106 16.85 -1.62 9.82
N LEU A 107 17.65 -2.24 10.70
CA LEU A 107 17.22 -3.41 11.46
C LEU A 107 16.11 -3.02 12.47
N GLN A 108 15.37 -4.02 12.95
CA GLN A 108 14.27 -3.78 13.89
C GLN A 108 14.76 -3.30 15.27
N ARG A 109 15.95 -3.73 15.70
CA ARG A 109 16.65 -3.19 16.89
C ARG A 109 17.46 -1.96 16.47
N SER A 110 17.13 -0.81 17.04
CA SER A 110 17.87 0.43 16.80
C SER A 110 19.09 0.54 17.74
N PRO A 111 20.05 1.44 17.49
CA PRO A 111 21.15 1.71 18.43
C PRO A 111 20.68 2.42 19.71
N LEU A 112 19.45 2.94 19.74
CA LEU A 112 18.86 3.57 20.92
C LEU A 112 18.18 2.50 21.77
N GLU A 113 18.67 2.33 23.01
CA GLU A 113 18.13 1.34 23.94
C GLU A 113 16.62 1.55 24.16
N GLY A 114 15.84 0.48 24.04
CA GLY A 114 14.38 0.53 24.21
C GLY A 114 13.61 1.15 23.03
N PHE A 115 14.28 1.50 21.93
CA PHE A 115 13.65 2.01 20.72
C PHE A 115 13.78 1.00 19.57
N TYR A 116 12.65 0.60 19.00
CA TYR A 116 12.55 -0.43 17.96
C TYR A 116 11.76 0.10 16.77
N LEU A 117 12.02 -0.47 15.59
CA LEU A 117 11.37 -0.11 14.34
C LEU A 117 10.64 -1.32 13.74
N ALA A 118 9.45 -1.09 13.22
CA ALA A 118 8.68 -2.05 12.45
C ALA A 118 8.05 -1.36 11.23
N GLY A 119 7.86 -2.12 10.16
CA GLY A 119 7.36 -1.64 8.87
C GLY A 119 8.08 -2.31 7.71
N ASP A 120 7.41 -2.37 6.56
CA ASP A 120 7.92 -2.97 5.33
C ASP A 120 9.28 -2.40 4.87
N TYR A 121 9.53 -1.12 5.16
CA TYR A 121 10.79 -0.40 4.90
C TYR A 121 11.99 -0.91 5.71
N THR A 122 11.76 -1.51 6.89
CA THR A 122 12.83 -2.09 7.72
C THR A 122 13.48 -3.28 7.02
N LYS A 123 14.66 -3.71 7.48
CA LYS A 123 15.46 -4.77 6.87
C LYS A 123 14.76 -6.13 6.96
N GLN A 124 14.28 -6.61 5.82
CA GLN A 124 13.66 -7.93 5.65
C GLN A 124 13.66 -8.33 4.15
N LYS A 125 13.44 -9.62 3.86
CA LYS A 125 13.68 -10.24 2.53
C LYS A 125 12.52 -10.18 1.53
N TYR A 126 11.32 -9.77 1.93
CA TYR A 126 10.07 -9.81 1.16
C TYR A 126 9.61 -8.45 0.58
N LEU A 127 10.55 -7.57 0.21
CA LEU A 127 10.28 -6.26 -0.43
C LEU A 127 9.32 -5.36 0.39
N ALA A 128 8.97 -4.19 -0.16
CA ALA A 128 7.93 -3.33 0.40
C ALA A 128 6.54 -3.95 0.12
N SER A 129 6.09 -4.85 0.98
CA SER A 129 4.87 -5.64 0.78
C SER A 129 4.16 -5.92 2.10
N MET A 130 2.92 -6.45 2.01
CA MET A 130 2.18 -6.93 3.17
C MET A 130 2.97 -8.02 3.93
N GLU A 131 3.61 -8.93 3.22
CA GLU A 131 4.48 -9.97 3.81
C GLU A 131 5.69 -9.33 4.51
N GLY A 132 6.31 -8.33 3.88
CA GLY A 132 7.41 -7.58 4.47
C GLY A 132 7.02 -6.85 5.75
N ALA A 133 5.83 -6.25 5.78
CA ALA A 133 5.29 -5.58 6.96
C ALA A 133 5.04 -6.57 8.11
N VAL A 134 4.39 -7.71 7.83
CA VAL A 134 4.12 -8.76 8.82
C VAL A 134 5.42 -9.36 9.35
N LEU A 135 6.36 -9.72 8.47
CA LEU A 135 7.66 -10.25 8.87
C LEU A 135 8.45 -9.24 9.71
N SER A 136 8.44 -7.96 9.31
CA SER A 136 9.07 -6.90 10.09
C SER A 136 8.49 -6.81 11.50
N GLY A 137 7.17 -6.83 11.65
CA GLY A 137 6.50 -6.84 12.95
C GLY A 137 6.91 -8.05 13.80
N LYS A 138 6.98 -9.24 13.19
CA LYS A 138 7.45 -10.46 13.85
C LYS A 138 8.90 -10.34 14.34
N LEU A 139 9.80 -9.81 13.49
CA LEU A 139 11.20 -9.59 13.84
C LEU A 139 11.36 -8.53 14.95
N CYS A 140 10.53 -7.49 14.94
CA CYS A 140 10.53 -6.46 15.97
C CYS A 140 10.08 -7.02 17.33
N ALA A 141 8.97 -7.75 17.37
CA ALA A 141 8.52 -8.44 18.58
C ALA A 141 9.57 -9.43 19.09
N GLN A 142 10.22 -10.17 18.19
CA GLN A 142 11.32 -11.07 18.56
C GLN A 142 12.49 -10.32 19.20
N ALA A 143 12.90 -9.18 18.65
CA ALA A 143 13.98 -8.37 19.21
C ALA A 143 13.63 -7.84 20.62
N ILE A 144 12.39 -7.38 20.83
CA ILE A 144 11.91 -6.92 22.13
C ILE A 144 11.96 -8.03 23.17
N VAL A 145 11.48 -9.23 22.84
CA VAL A 145 11.47 -10.37 23.78
C VAL A 145 12.89 -10.84 24.09
N GLN A 146 13.80 -10.81 23.11
CA GLN A 146 15.22 -11.13 23.34
C GLN A 146 15.90 -10.14 24.30
N ASP A 147 15.49 -8.88 24.28
CA ASP A 147 16.04 -7.82 25.12
C ASP A 147 15.31 -7.68 26.47
N TYR A 148 14.39 -8.60 26.78
CA TYR A 148 13.49 -8.52 27.94
C TYR A 148 14.22 -8.20 29.26
N GLU A 149 15.31 -8.93 29.57
CA GLU A 149 16.06 -8.73 30.82
C GLU A 149 16.65 -7.32 30.93
N LEU A 150 17.18 -6.81 29.81
CA LEU A 150 17.75 -5.47 29.73
C LEU A 150 16.67 -4.41 29.89
N LEU A 151 15.53 -4.57 29.22
CA LEU A 151 14.39 -3.67 29.31
C LEU A 151 13.75 -3.68 30.72
N ALA A 152 13.62 -4.85 31.34
CA ALA A 152 13.10 -5.01 32.69
C ALA A 152 14.03 -4.37 33.74
N ALA A 153 15.35 -4.54 33.60
CA ALA A 153 16.33 -3.90 34.47
C ALA A 153 16.29 -2.38 34.37
N ARG A 154 16.14 -1.83 33.15
CA ARG A 154 15.95 -0.39 32.93
C ARG A 154 14.68 0.12 33.61
N GLY A 155 13.55 -0.58 33.44
CA GLY A 155 12.28 -0.20 34.08
C GLY A 155 12.40 -0.09 35.60
N LYS A 156 13.08 -1.05 36.25
CA LYS A 156 13.35 -1.00 37.69
C LYS A 156 14.20 0.21 38.09
N LYS A 157 15.27 0.52 37.35
CA LYS A 157 16.12 1.70 37.61
C LYS A 157 15.34 3.01 37.51
N THR A 158 14.49 3.14 36.49
CA THR A 158 13.64 4.34 36.32
C THR A 158 12.69 4.51 37.50
N THR A 159 11.99 3.44 37.91
CA THR A 159 11.05 3.52 39.06
C THR A 159 11.74 3.86 40.39
N LEU A 160 12.95 3.33 40.63
CA LEU A 160 13.73 3.63 41.84
C LEU A 160 14.22 5.09 41.85
N ALA A 161 14.65 5.62 40.69
CA ALA A 161 15.08 7.00 40.57
C ALA A 161 13.92 7.99 40.77
N GLU A 162 12.73 7.69 40.24
CA GLU A 162 11.53 8.51 40.44
C GLU A 162 11.02 8.49 41.89
N ALA A 163 11.12 7.33 42.57
CA ALA A 163 10.77 7.21 43.98
C ALA A 163 11.75 7.95 44.89
N ALA A 164 13.04 8.02 44.54
CA ALA A 164 14.05 8.75 45.30
C ALA A 164 14.03 10.28 45.06
N ALA A 165 13.35 10.75 44.01
CA ALA A 165 13.21 12.17 43.68
C ALA A 165 11.94 12.83 44.26
N ARG A 166 11.16 12.08 45.05
CA ARG A 166 10.00 12.57 45.82
C ARG A 166 10.33 12.64 47.30
#